data_AF-A0A526RQD6-F1
#
_entry.id   AF-A0A526RQD6-F1
#
_cell.length_a   1.000
_cell.length_b   1.000
_cell.length_c   1.000
_cell.angle_alpha   90.00
_cell.angle_beta   90.00
_cell.angle_gamma   90.00
#
_symmetry.space_group_name_H-M   'P 1'
#
loop_
_entity.id
_entity.type
_entity.pdbx_description
1 polymer ?
#
loop_
_entity_poly.entity_id
_entity_poly.type
_entity_poly.pdbx_seq_one_letter_code
_entity_poly.pdbx_strand_id
1 'polypeptide(L)' 'MASAQKIPAKMMAIAISEPGGPRVLKPETRDVPLPGPGEVLIRVRAAGVN' A
#
# COMPACT_ATOMS: atom_id res chain seq x y z
N MET A 1 -19.75 9.77 9.63
CA MET A 1 -18.97 8.52 9.58
C MET A 1 -18.90 8.09 8.14
N ALA A 2 -17.71 8.12 7.50
CA ALA A 2 -17.58 7.67 6.13
C ALA A 2 -18.19 6.26 6.03
N SER A 3 -19.10 6.07 5.08
CA SER A 3 -19.76 4.79 4.78
C SER A 3 -18.73 3.67 4.86
N ALA A 4 -19.02 2.62 5.63
CA ALA A 4 -18.15 1.46 5.82
C ALA A 4 -17.96 0.69 4.50
N GLN A 5 -17.13 1.22 3.63
CA GLN A 5 -16.62 0.52 2.48
C GLN A 5 -15.71 -0.57 3.06
N LYS A 6 -16.08 -1.83 2.83
CA LYS A 6 -15.28 -2.98 3.30
C LYS A 6 -13.84 -2.80 2.83
N ILE A 7 -12.92 -2.78 3.79
CA ILE A 7 -11.48 -2.80 3.51
C ILE A 7 -11.19 -4.11 2.76
N PRO A 8 -10.55 -4.07 1.58
CA PRO A 8 -10.24 -5.28 0.83
C PRO A 8 -9.20 -6.11 1.59
N ALA A 9 -9.21 -7.44 1.41
CA ALA A 9 -8.19 -8.30 2.02
C ALA A 9 -6.79 -8.05 1.43
N LYS A 10 -6.74 -7.62 0.16
CA LYS A 10 -5.49 -7.34 -0.56
C LYS A 10 -5.48 -5.93 -1.16
N MET A 11 -4.30 -5.37 -1.30
CA MET A 11 -4.01 -4.10 -1.97
C MET A 11 -2.93 -4.26 -3.02
N MET A 12 -2.89 -3.31 -3.96
CA MET A 12 -1.74 -3.14 -4.85
C MET A 12 -0.66 -2.32 -4.13
N ALA A 13 0.59 -2.72 -4.27
CA ALA A 13 1.75 -1.98 -3.80
C ALA A 13 2.84 -1.93 -4.88
N ILE A 14 3.73 -0.96 -4.81
CA ILE A 14 4.93 -0.92 -5.64
C ILE A 14 6.06 -1.57 -4.83
N ALA A 15 6.58 -2.70 -5.32
CA ALA A 15 7.69 -3.43 -4.74
C ALA A 15 8.99 -3.22 -5.53
N ILE A 16 10.11 -3.34 -4.83
CA ILE A 16 11.45 -3.38 -5.42
C ILE A 16 11.76 -4.85 -5.68
N SER A 17 11.82 -5.27 -6.95
CA SER A 17 12.05 -6.70 -7.27
C SER A 17 13.49 -7.16 -7.07
N GLU A 18 14.44 -6.24 -7.18
CA GLU A 18 15.88 -6.49 -7.04
C GLU A 18 16.62 -5.16 -6.78
N PRO A 19 17.87 -5.17 -6.27
CA PRO A 19 18.68 -3.97 -6.16
C PRO A 19 18.90 -3.32 -7.53
N GLY A 20 18.63 -2.02 -7.66
CA GLY A 20 18.83 -1.31 -8.92
C GLY A 20 18.15 0.05 -8.98
N GLY A 21 18.17 0.66 -10.17
CA GLY A 21 17.49 1.94 -10.44
C GLY A 21 15.96 1.79 -10.58
N PRO A 22 15.21 2.88 -10.84
CA PRO A 22 13.74 2.92 -10.75
C PRO A 22 12.98 1.89 -11.59
N ARG A 23 13.60 1.32 -12.64
CA ARG A 23 12.99 0.29 -13.50
C ARG A 23 12.73 -1.04 -12.78
N VAL A 24 13.29 -1.24 -11.59
CA VAL A 24 13.04 -2.43 -10.75
C VAL A 24 11.75 -2.32 -9.92
N LEU A 25 11.09 -1.15 -9.92
CA LEU A 25 9.82 -0.94 -9.25
C LEU A 25 8.69 -1.61 -10.04
N LYS A 26 8.01 -2.57 -9.40
CA LYS A 26 6.94 -3.36 -10.02
C LYS A 26 5.68 -3.36 -9.15
N PRO A 27 4.48 -3.23 -9.75
CA PRO A 27 3.24 -3.48 -9.02
C PRO A 27 3.15 -4.93 -8.56
N GLU A 28 2.68 -5.14 -7.34
CA GLU A 28 2.33 -6.45 -6.80
C GLU A 28 1.06 -6.37 -5.96
N THR A 29 0.45 -7.53 -5.69
CA THR A 29 -0.68 -7.65 -4.78
C THR A 29 -0.21 -8.22 -3.44
N ARG A 30 -0.53 -7.55 -2.34
CA ARG A 30 -0.20 -7.98 -0.97
C ARG A 30 -1.39 -7.81 -0.03
N ASP A 31 -1.34 -8.46 1.13
CA ASP A 31 -2.41 -8.31 2.12
C ASP A 31 -2.45 -6.87 2.66
N VAL A 32 -3.65 -6.38 2.98
CA VAL A 32 -3.81 -5.09 3.65
C VAL A 32 -3.31 -5.21 5.09
N PRO A 33 -2.38 -4.35 5.55
CA PRO A 33 -1.85 -4.45 6.90
C PRO A 33 -2.92 -4.09 7.93
N LEU A 34 -2.80 -4.71 9.10
CA LEU A 34 -3.58 -4.34 10.29
C LEU A 34 -2.76 -3.34 11.10
N PRO A 35 -3.29 -2.14 11.40
CA PRO A 35 -2.59 -1.17 12.23
C PRO A 35 -2.47 -1.68 13.68
N GLY A 36 -1.30 -1.48 14.29
CA GLY A 36 -1.06 -1.70 15.71
C GLY A 36 -1.58 -0.55 16.59
N PRO A 37 -1.32 -0.59 17.91
CA PRO A 37 -1.70 0.48 18.83
C PRO A 37 -1.07 1.82 18.44
N GLY A 38 -1.90 2.84 18.24
CA GLY A 38 -1.46 4.19 17.86
C GLY A 38 -1.20 4.40 16.37
N GLU A 39 -1.37 3.38 15.53
CA GLU A 39 -1.24 3.48 14.08
C GLU A 39 -2.60 3.72 13.40
N VAL A 40 -2.56 4.18 12.15
CA VAL A 40 -3.76 4.36 11.32
C VAL A 40 -3.60 3.67 9.97
N LEU A 41 -4.69 3.09 9.47
CA LEU A 41 -4.74 2.55 8.12
C LEU A 41 -5.22 3.63 7.15
N ILE A 42 -4.39 3.95 6.15
CA ILE A 42 -4.68 5.00 5.16
C ILE A 42 -4.92 4.37 3.79
N ARG A 43 -6.06 4.68 3.17
CA ARG A 43 -6.27 4.40 1.75
C ARG A 43 -5.55 5.45 0.92
N VAL A 44 -4.35 5.12 0.47
CA VAL A 44 -3.51 5.99 -0.36
C VAL A 44 -4.22 6.32 -1.68
N ARG A 45 -4.45 7.61 -1.94
CA ARG A 45 -5.00 8.10 -3.23
C ARG A 45 -3.90 8.53 -4.19
N ALA A 46 -2.79 9.04 -3.66
CA ALA A 46 -1.57 9.41 -4.37
C ALA A 46 -0.39 9.41 -3.38
N ALA A 47 0.83 9.26 -3.90
CA ALA A 47 2.07 9.37 -3.14
C ALA A 47 3.05 10.27 -3.89
N GLY A 48 3.85 11.05 -3.16
CA GLY A 48 4.95 11.83 -3.74
C GLY A 48 6.13 10.94 -4.12
N VAL A 49 6.95 11.40 -5.07
CA VAL A 49 8.24 10.79 -5.44
C VAL A 49 9.36 11.56 -4.75
N ASN A 50 10.37 10.86 -4.24
CA ASN A 50 11.54 11.41 -3.56
C ASN A 50 12.80 10.62 -3.90
#